data_AF-A0A9R1C5R3-F1
#
_entry.id   AF-A0A9R1C5R3-F1
#
_cell.length_a   1.000
_cell.length_b   1.000
_cell.length_c   1.000
_cell.angle_alpha   90.00
_cell.angle_beta   90.00
_cell.angle_gamma   90.00
#
_symmetry.space_group_name_H-M   'P 1'
#
loop_
_entity.id
_entity.type
_entity.pdbx_description
1 polymer ?
#
loop_
_entity_poly.entity_id
_entity_poly.type
_entity_poly.pdbx_seq_one_letter_code
_entity_poly.pdbx_strand_id
1 'polypeptide(L)'
;MYGNDNWINSYLDAILDAGKGAGSGSGGGGGGGGGDRPSLLLRERGHFSPARYFVEEVITGYDETDLYKTWSRANAMRSPQERNTRLENMTWRIWNLARKKKEVEDAKRLKRRLGTEKPRTDATAEMSEDLFEGEKGEDAGDASVAYGDSSAGNTPRISAVDKLYIVLISLHGLVRGENLELGRDSDTSGQVKYVVELAKALSSCPGVYRVDLLTRQILAPNYDRGYGEPSETLVPTSFKNLKQERGENSGAYITRIPFGPKDKYLAKEHLWPYVQEFVDGALSHIVHMSKIIGEEIGCGHPMWPAVIHGHYASAGVAAALISGALNVHMVFTGHFLGKDKLEGLLKQGRQTREEINMTYKIMRRIEAEELSLDASEIVIASTRQEIEEQWNLYDGFEVMLARKLRARVKRGANCYGRYMPRMVVSIL
;
A
#
# COMPACT_ATOMS: atom_id res chain seq x y z
N MET A 1 17.40 22.06 -10.35
CA MET A 1 17.95 21.56 -9.08
C MET A 1 17.57 20.10 -8.97
N TYR A 2 18.56 19.21 -9.06
CA TYR A 2 18.41 17.76 -9.10
C TYR A 2 18.72 17.17 -7.71
N GLY A 3 17.81 16.36 -7.18
CA GLY A 3 17.94 15.61 -5.92
C GLY A 3 16.54 15.26 -5.44
N ASN A 4 16.11 13.99 -5.40
CA ASN A 4 16.41 13.13 -4.25
C ASN A 4 16.26 11.61 -4.52
N ASP A 5 16.20 11.16 -5.78
CA ASP A 5 16.02 9.74 -6.14
C ASP A 5 17.34 9.01 -6.46
N ASN A 6 18.47 9.73 -6.40
CA ASN A 6 19.77 9.19 -6.78
C ASN A 6 20.26 8.09 -5.81
N TRP A 7 19.79 8.10 -4.56
CA TRP A 7 20.18 7.09 -3.57
C TRP A 7 19.43 5.76 -3.79
N ILE A 8 18.16 5.78 -4.20
CA ILE A 8 17.37 4.58 -4.52
C ILE A 8 17.94 3.89 -5.76
N ASN A 9 18.23 4.67 -6.80
CA ASN A 9 18.88 4.15 -8.01
C ASN A 9 20.29 3.62 -7.70
N SER A 10 21.08 4.33 -6.89
CA SER A 10 22.37 3.83 -6.41
C SER A 10 22.26 2.55 -5.57
N TYR A 11 21.17 2.33 -4.85
CA TYR A 11 20.94 1.13 -4.03
C TYR A 11 20.52 -0.05 -4.91
N LEU A 12 19.62 0.19 -5.87
CA LEU A 12 19.17 -0.80 -6.85
C LEU A 12 20.30 -1.22 -7.79
N ASP A 13 21.12 -0.28 -8.26
CA ASP A 13 22.30 -0.57 -9.09
C ASP A 13 23.34 -1.37 -8.29
N ALA A 14 23.56 -1.07 -7.01
CA ALA A 14 24.46 -1.84 -6.15
C ALA A 14 23.97 -3.28 -5.90
N ILE A 15 22.65 -3.48 -5.74
CA ILE A 15 22.04 -4.82 -5.62
C ILE A 15 22.16 -5.61 -6.92
N LEU A 16 21.97 -4.97 -8.07
CA LEU A 16 22.06 -5.59 -9.40
C LEU A 16 23.49 -5.95 -9.78
N ASP A 17 24.49 -5.13 -9.42
CA ASP A 17 25.90 -5.41 -9.64
C ASP A 17 26.46 -6.48 -8.70
N ALA A 18 26.03 -6.53 -7.44
CA ALA A 18 26.41 -7.60 -6.50
C ALA A 18 25.97 -9.00 -6.99
N GLY A 19 24.92 -9.07 -7.81
CA GLY A 19 24.47 -10.31 -8.46
C GLY A 19 25.31 -10.73 -9.68
N LYS A 20 26.08 -9.83 -10.30
CA LYS A 20 26.85 -10.10 -11.52
C LYS A 20 28.28 -10.62 -11.27
N GLY A 21 28.81 -10.48 -10.05
CA GLY A 21 30.14 -10.99 -9.70
C GLY A 21 30.26 -12.51 -9.60
N ALA A 22 29.15 -13.26 -9.63
CA ALA A 22 29.15 -14.71 -9.40
C ALA A 22 29.23 -15.58 -10.68
N GLY A 23 29.41 -15.01 -11.87
CA GLY A 23 29.49 -15.85 -13.06
C GLY A 23 29.78 -15.15 -14.38
N SER A 24 31.06 -14.86 -14.64
CA SER A 24 31.65 -14.91 -16.00
C SER A 24 33.14 -14.62 -15.93
N GLY A 25 33.99 -15.56 -16.39
CA GLY A 25 35.41 -15.29 -16.61
C GLY A 25 36.32 -16.49 -16.41
N SER A 26 36.31 -17.45 -17.35
CA SER A 26 37.30 -18.50 -17.48
C SER A 26 38.66 -17.95 -17.93
N GLY A 27 39.76 -18.33 -17.25
CA GLY A 27 41.09 -18.33 -17.86
C GLY A 27 42.29 -18.08 -16.93
N GLY A 28 42.90 -19.17 -16.43
CA GLY A 28 44.37 -19.27 -16.28
C GLY A 28 45.05 -18.91 -14.95
N GLY A 29 45.54 -19.94 -14.25
CA GLY A 29 46.91 -19.95 -13.70
C GLY A 29 47.13 -19.64 -12.21
N GLY A 30 47.30 -20.69 -11.39
CA GLY A 30 48.46 -20.84 -10.48
C GLY A 30 48.46 -20.17 -9.08
N GLY A 31 48.19 -20.98 -8.06
CA GLY A 31 49.07 -21.17 -6.88
C GLY A 31 49.10 -20.14 -5.73
N GLY A 32 48.85 -20.63 -4.50
CA GLY A 32 49.46 -20.10 -3.27
C GLY A 32 48.50 -19.47 -2.26
N GLY A 33 48.39 -20.09 -1.07
CA GLY A 33 47.54 -19.65 0.04
C GLY A 33 48.12 -18.52 0.89
N GLY A 34 47.30 -18.02 1.82
CA GLY A 34 47.68 -17.06 2.85
C GLY A 34 46.63 -15.97 2.99
N GLY A 35 45.86 -16.01 4.08
CA GLY A 35 44.87 -14.98 4.38
C GLY A 35 45.55 -13.65 4.70
N ASP A 36 45.14 -12.61 3.99
CA ASP A 36 45.20 -11.23 4.46
C ASP A 36 44.07 -10.47 3.76
N ARG A 37 43.17 -9.91 4.57
CA ARG A 37 42.20 -8.91 4.11
C ARG A 37 43.00 -7.67 3.71
N PRO A 38 42.92 -7.15 2.48
CA PRO A 38 43.48 -5.84 2.19
C PRO A 38 42.54 -4.79 2.78
N SER A 39 42.81 -4.40 4.03
CA SER A 39 42.38 -3.11 4.54
C SER A 39 43.14 -2.02 3.80
N LEU A 40 42.40 -1.04 3.29
CA LEU A 40 42.88 0.29 2.92
C LEU A 40 44.03 0.31 1.89
N LEU A 41 43.70 0.51 0.63
CA LEU A 41 44.35 1.48 -0.29
C LEU A 41 43.85 1.24 -1.72
N LEU A 42 42.68 1.79 -2.05
CA LEU A 42 42.38 2.19 -3.43
C LEU A 42 41.59 3.51 -3.40
N ARG A 43 42.30 4.54 -2.97
CA ARG A 43 41.91 5.95 -3.12
C ARG A 43 42.65 6.48 -4.33
N GLU A 44 42.31 6.01 -5.52
CA GLU A 44 42.64 6.69 -6.78
C GLU A 44 41.82 6.08 -7.92
N ARG A 45 40.95 6.92 -8.52
CA ARG A 45 39.98 6.65 -9.61
C ARG A 45 38.66 5.98 -9.21
N GLY A 46 37.69 6.81 -8.80
CA GLY A 46 36.27 6.62 -9.15
C GLY A 46 35.33 6.11 -8.04
N HIS A 47 34.74 7.05 -7.29
CA HIS A 47 33.48 6.96 -6.54
C HIS A 47 33.33 5.87 -5.45
N PHE A 48 33.71 6.23 -4.22
CA PHE A 48 33.25 5.56 -3.00
C PHE A 48 31.72 5.74 -2.85
N SER A 49 30.96 4.64 -2.85
CA SER A 49 29.52 4.64 -2.60
C SER A 49 29.22 4.01 -1.23
N PRO A 50 28.70 4.81 -0.26
CA PRO A 50 28.31 4.30 1.07
C PRO A 50 27.29 3.16 1.02
N ALA A 51 26.41 3.16 0.02
CA ALA A 51 25.41 2.11 -0.19
C ALA A 51 26.05 0.79 -0.62
N ARG A 52 27.08 0.85 -1.48
CA ARG A 52 27.82 -0.33 -1.95
C ARG A 52 28.65 -0.95 -0.81
N TYR A 53 29.32 -0.09 -0.03
CA TYR A 53 30.03 -0.48 1.19
C TYR A 53 29.10 -1.13 2.23
N PHE A 54 27.90 -0.56 2.44
CA PHE A 54 26.91 -1.10 3.38
C PHE A 54 26.35 -2.45 2.91
N VAL A 55 26.05 -2.61 1.61
CA VAL A 55 25.55 -3.87 1.05
C VAL A 55 26.62 -4.97 1.10
N GLU A 56 27.87 -4.68 0.70
CA GLU A 56 28.97 -5.64 0.76
C GLU A 56 29.37 -6.00 2.19
N GLU A 57 29.40 -5.05 3.14
CA GLU A 57 29.71 -5.42 4.52
C GLU A 57 28.53 -6.08 5.24
N VAL A 58 27.30 -5.61 5.06
CA VAL A 58 26.15 -6.09 5.87
C VAL A 58 25.52 -7.37 5.30
N ILE A 59 25.47 -7.54 3.98
CA ILE A 59 24.79 -8.70 3.36
C ILE A 59 25.77 -9.86 3.13
N THR A 60 27.04 -9.58 2.82
CA THR A 60 28.05 -10.61 2.60
C THR A 60 29.00 -10.83 3.79
N GLY A 61 29.12 -9.87 4.71
CA GLY A 61 30.06 -9.95 5.85
C GLY A 61 29.48 -10.41 7.19
N TYR A 62 28.15 -10.36 7.39
CA TYR A 62 27.53 -10.71 8.68
C TYR A 62 26.72 -12.00 8.65
N ASP A 63 26.93 -12.84 9.67
CA ASP A 63 26.15 -14.04 9.94
C ASP A 63 24.73 -13.68 10.43
N GLU A 64 23.77 -14.57 10.18
CA GLU A 64 22.33 -14.43 10.49
C GLU A 64 22.09 -14.04 11.97
N THR A 65 23.03 -14.41 12.84
CA THR A 65 23.05 -14.11 14.27
C THR A 65 23.39 -12.65 14.62
N ASP A 66 24.21 -11.95 13.83
CA ASP A 66 24.61 -10.57 14.12
C ASP A 66 23.60 -9.54 13.60
N LEU A 67 22.92 -9.86 12.49
CA LEU A 67 21.71 -9.14 12.05
C LEU A 67 20.61 -9.23 13.11
N TYR A 68 20.44 -10.41 13.73
CA TYR A 68 19.49 -10.60 14.83
C TYR A 68 19.89 -9.84 16.10
N LYS A 69 21.17 -9.81 16.48
CA LYS A 69 21.67 -9.00 17.61
C LYS A 69 21.52 -7.50 17.37
N THR A 70 21.75 -7.04 16.16
CA THR A 70 21.61 -5.62 15.78
C THR A 70 20.13 -5.21 15.78
N TRP A 71 19.25 -6.06 15.26
CA TRP A 71 17.80 -5.91 15.39
C TRP A 71 17.37 -5.89 16.86
N SER A 72 17.87 -6.82 17.68
CA SER A 72 17.55 -6.90 19.10
C SER A 72 18.04 -5.68 19.89
N ARG A 73 19.23 -5.13 19.57
CA ARG A 73 19.76 -3.88 20.14
C ARG A 73 18.98 -2.64 19.68
N ALA A 74 18.59 -2.57 18.41
CA ALA A 74 17.72 -1.50 17.90
C ALA A 74 16.34 -1.51 18.59
N ASN A 75 15.80 -2.70 18.85
CA ASN A 75 14.53 -2.90 19.56
C ASN A 75 14.63 -2.63 21.08
N ALA A 76 15.85 -2.62 21.64
CA ALA A 76 16.11 -2.37 23.06
C ALA A 76 16.38 -0.88 23.39
N MET A 77 16.63 -0.02 22.39
CA MET A 77 16.76 1.42 22.59
C MET A 77 15.38 2.05 22.81
N ARG A 78 14.97 2.10 24.09
CA ARG A 78 13.74 2.76 24.54
C ARG A 78 13.95 4.27 24.69
N SER A 79 13.54 5.03 23.68
CA SER A 79 12.88 6.32 23.88
C SER A 79 11.63 6.36 22.99
N PRO A 80 10.42 6.72 23.50
CA PRO A 80 9.19 6.71 22.71
C PRO A 80 9.17 7.74 21.57
N GLN A 81 10.09 8.71 21.58
CA GLN A 81 10.15 9.83 20.63
C GLN A 81 10.97 9.54 19.37
N GLU A 82 11.73 8.43 19.33
CA GLU A 82 12.56 8.05 18.17
C GLU A 82 12.16 6.70 17.56
N ARG A 83 10.87 6.33 17.62
CA ARG A 83 10.34 5.20 16.85
C ARG A 83 10.28 5.54 15.37
N ASN A 84 11.38 5.29 14.66
CA ASN A 84 11.42 5.44 13.21
C ASN A 84 10.82 4.18 12.55
N THR A 85 9.49 4.12 12.47
CA THR A 85 8.69 3.08 11.80
C THR A 85 9.22 2.74 10.40
N ARG A 86 9.84 3.70 9.71
CA ARG A 86 10.47 3.49 8.40
C ARG A 86 11.70 2.57 8.46
N LEU A 87 12.51 2.65 9.52
CA LEU A 87 13.69 1.81 9.70
C LEU A 87 13.28 0.37 10.04
N GLU A 88 12.29 0.21 10.94
CA GLU A 88 11.74 -1.10 11.30
C GLU A 88 11.11 -1.81 10.09
N ASN A 89 10.34 -1.08 9.29
CA ASN A 89 9.72 -1.60 8.08
C ASN A 89 10.76 -1.95 7.00
N MET A 90 11.83 -1.16 6.88
CA MET A 90 12.93 -1.45 5.96
C MET A 90 13.72 -2.70 6.39
N THR A 91 14.06 -2.82 7.68
CA THR A 91 14.75 -4.00 8.22
C THR A 91 13.90 -5.26 8.07
N TRP A 92 12.58 -5.16 8.27
CA TRP A 92 11.67 -6.29 8.05
C TRP A 92 11.58 -6.68 6.57
N ARG A 93 11.51 -5.71 5.64
CA ARG A 93 11.51 -5.96 4.19
C ARG A 93 12.80 -6.66 3.74
N ILE A 94 13.95 -6.21 4.21
CA ILE A 94 15.25 -6.85 3.92
C ILE A 94 15.28 -8.28 4.45
N TRP A 95 14.81 -8.49 5.68
CA TRP A 95 14.73 -9.83 6.29
C TRP A 95 13.77 -10.76 5.53
N ASN A 96 12.59 -10.28 5.15
CA ASN A 96 11.60 -11.09 4.44
C ASN A 96 12.05 -11.42 3.01
N LEU A 97 12.72 -10.48 2.33
CA LEU A 97 13.36 -10.72 1.03
C LEU A 97 14.49 -11.75 1.14
N ALA A 98 15.35 -11.65 2.16
CA ALA A 98 16.42 -12.62 2.42
C ALA A 98 15.86 -14.02 2.70
N ARG A 99 14.79 -14.11 3.50
CA ARG A 99 14.09 -15.35 3.81
C ARG A 99 13.44 -15.97 2.58
N LYS A 100 12.71 -15.19 1.79
CA LYS A 100 12.07 -15.65 0.54
C LYS A 100 13.12 -16.10 -0.49
N LYS A 101 14.28 -15.43 -0.54
CA LYS A 101 15.43 -15.87 -1.35
C LYS A 101 15.99 -17.22 -0.86
N LYS A 102 16.17 -17.39 0.46
CA LYS A 102 16.63 -18.65 1.09
C LYS A 102 15.66 -19.80 0.82
N GLU A 103 14.35 -19.57 0.95
CA GLU A 103 13.31 -20.56 0.63
C GLU A 103 13.33 -20.98 -0.86
N VAL A 104 13.56 -20.02 -1.77
CA VAL A 104 13.70 -20.31 -3.21
C VAL A 104 15.00 -21.07 -3.51
N GLU A 105 16.10 -20.73 -2.84
CA GLU A 105 17.38 -21.45 -2.96
C GLU A 105 17.28 -22.87 -2.41
N ASP A 106 16.66 -23.05 -1.25
CA ASP A 106 16.42 -24.35 -0.62
C ASP A 106 15.46 -25.21 -1.45
N ALA A 107 14.40 -24.62 -2.02
CA ALA A 107 13.51 -25.31 -2.95
C ALA A 107 14.23 -25.73 -4.24
N LYS A 108 15.13 -24.89 -4.77
CA LYS A 108 15.99 -25.21 -5.91
C LYS A 108 17.03 -26.28 -5.56
N ARG A 109 17.55 -26.30 -4.33
CA ARG A 109 18.49 -27.31 -3.83
C ARG A 109 17.81 -28.65 -3.61
N LEU A 110 16.59 -28.64 -3.08
CA LEU A 110 15.74 -29.80 -2.89
C LEU A 110 15.32 -30.41 -4.24
N LYS A 111 14.89 -29.58 -5.22
CA LYS A 111 14.63 -30.04 -6.60
C LYS A 111 15.86 -30.63 -7.28
N ARG A 112 17.06 -30.09 -7.03
CA ARG A 112 18.31 -30.67 -7.55
C ARG A 112 18.65 -32.02 -6.90
N ARG A 113 18.40 -32.19 -5.61
CA ARG A 113 18.55 -33.48 -4.90
C ARG A 113 17.56 -34.54 -5.42
N LEU A 114 16.28 -34.20 -5.49
CA LEU A 114 15.24 -35.08 -6.06
C LEU A 114 15.43 -35.36 -7.55
N GLY A 115 16.04 -34.44 -8.30
CA GLY A 115 16.39 -34.64 -9.71
C GLY A 115 17.61 -35.55 -9.94
N THR A 116 18.42 -35.79 -8.91
CA THR A 116 19.60 -36.67 -8.98
C THR A 116 19.30 -38.10 -8.47
N GLU A 117 18.18 -38.30 -7.78
CA GLU A 117 17.77 -39.60 -7.17
C GLU A 117 16.71 -40.40 -7.98
N LYS A 118 16.66 -40.24 -9.31
CA LYS A 118 16.03 -41.24 -10.20
C LYS A 118 17.07 -41.70 -11.22
N PRO A 119 17.54 -42.96 -11.17
CA PRO A 119 16.68 -44.15 -11.30
C PRO A 119 17.00 -45.32 -10.34
N ARG A 120 16.09 -46.32 -10.32
CA ARG A 120 16.07 -47.60 -9.56
C ARG A 120 15.38 -47.43 -8.19
N THR A 121 14.26 -48.06 -7.88
CA THR A 121 13.81 -49.43 -8.19
C THR A 121 12.27 -49.49 -8.13
N ASP A 122 11.66 -50.08 -9.15
CA ASP A 122 10.40 -50.80 -9.02
C ASP A 122 10.61 -52.06 -8.17
N ALA A 123 9.52 -52.51 -7.52
CA ALA A 123 9.37 -53.69 -6.65
C ALA A 123 9.68 -53.48 -5.17
N THR A 124 8.63 -53.11 -4.41
CA THR A 124 8.06 -53.91 -3.30
C THR A 124 6.83 -53.17 -2.78
N ALA A 125 5.66 -53.65 -3.20
CA ALA A 125 4.45 -53.50 -2.42
C ALA A 125 4.46 -54.52 -1.28
N GLU A 126 3.68 -54.20 -0.24
CA GLU A 126 3.23 -55.04 0.87
C GLU A 126 4.00 -55.00 2.21
N MET A 127 3.20 -54.71 3.26
CA MET A 127 3.28 -55.12 4.67
C MET A 127 3.55 -54.04 5.74
N SER A 128 2.63 -54.04 6.73
CA SER A 128 2.48 -53.27 7.99
C SER A 128 1.86 -51.88 7.84
N GLU A 129 0.55 -51.67 8.02
CA GLU A 129 -0.42 -52.12 9.04
C GLU A 129 0.01 -51.84 10.50
N ASP A 130 -0.71 -50.85 11.06
CA ASP A 130 -1.24 -50.72 12.40
C ASP A 130 -0.33 -50.40 13.60
N LEU A 131 -0.51 -49.17 14.11
CA LEU A 131 -0.91 -48.90 15.50
C LEU A 131 -1.70 -47.56 15.57
N PHE A 132 -3.02 -47.72 15.45
CA PHE A 132 -4.14 -47.07 16.18
C PHE A 132 -3.75 -46.60 17.63
N GLU A 133 -4.30 -45.59 18.31
CA GLU A 133 -5.62 -44.95 18.47
C GLU A 133 -5.38 -43.51 18.99
N GLY A 134 -6.19 -42.47 18.80
CA GLY A 134 -7.61 -42.40 18.47
C GLY A 134 -8.28 -41.43 19.45
N GLU A 135 -8.69 -40.25 18.97
CA GLU A 135 -9.97 -39.67 19.39
C GLU A 135 -10.55 -38.88 18.22
N LYS A 136 -11.57 -39.49 17.61
CA LYS A 136 -12.43 -38.93 16.57
C LYS A 136 -13.50 -38.07 17.22
N GLY A 137 -13.75 -36.91 16.64
CA GLY A 137 -14.90 -36.07 16.96
C GLY A 137 -15.16 -35.04 15.87
N GLU A 138 -15.83 -35.51 14.82
CA GLU A 138 -16.76 -34.77 13.95
C GLU A 138 -16.22 -33.72 12.96
N ASP A 139 -16.30 -34.14 11.71
CA ASP A 139 -16.36 -33.34 10.49
C ASP A 139 -17.62 -32.45 10.49
N ALA A 140 -17.41 -31.14 10.49
CA ALA A 140 -18.35 -30.17 9.96
C ALA A 140 -17.52 -29.00 9.42
N GLY A 141 -17.66 -28.71 8.12
CA GLY A 141 -16.91 -27.68 7.41
C GLY A 141 -16.81 -26.36 8.19
N ASP A 142 -15.58 -26.00 8.58
CA ASP A 142 -15.34 -24.77 9.32
C ASP A 142 -15.34 -23.58 8.34
N ALA A 143 -16.55 -23.09 8.07
CA ALA A 143 -16.83 -21.85 7.36
C ALA A 143 -16.55 -20.59 8.22
N SER A 144 -15.52 -20.62 9.07
CA SER A 144 -15.14 -19.48 9.91
C SER A 144 -13.94 -18.70 9.35
N VAL A 145 -13.97 -18.41 8.06
CA VAL A 145 -13.52 -17.07 7.63
C VAL A 145 -14.63 -16.12 8.04
N ALA A 146 -14.61 -15.70 9.31
CA ALA A 146 -15.50 -14.67 9.82
C ALA A 146 -15.16 -13.34 9.13
N TYR A 147 -15.64 -13.22 7.89
CA TYR A 147 -15.81 -11.98 7.15
C TYR A 147 -16.94 -11.24 7.87
N GLY A 148 -16.57 -10.37 8.81
CA GLY A 148 -17.49 -9.47 9.49
C GLY A 148 -18.59 -10.18 10.30
N ASP A 149 -18.23 -11.04 11.24
CA ASP A 149 -19.21 -11.41 12.28
C ASP A 149 -19.40 -10.22 13.22
N SER A 150 -20.64 -9.76 13.31
CA SER A 150 -21.12 -8.72 14.24
C SER A 150 -21.15 -9.28 15.67
N SER A 151 -20.03 -9.80 16.15
CA SER A 151 -19.86 -10.02 17.58
C SER A 151 -19.55 -8.66 18.21
N ALA A 152 -20.49 -8.19 19.00
CA ALA A 152 -20.43 -6.97 19.80
C ALA A 152 -19.25 -7.01 20.78
N GLY A 153 -18.03 -6.81 20.27
CA GLY A 153 -16.84 -6.56 21.05
C GLY A 153 -16.62 -5.05 21.06
N ASN A 154 -17.15 -4.39 22.10
CA ASN A 154 -16.91 -3.03 22.57
C ASN A 154 -16.00 -2.11 21.72
N THR A 155 -16.33 -1.88 20.46
CA THR A 155 -15.90 -0.70 19.74
C THR A 155 -16.76 0.44 20.27
N PRO A 156 -16.20 1.61 20.60
CA PRO A 156 -17.03 2.75 20.95
C PRO A 156 -18.00 2.96 19.78
N ARG A 157 -19.30 2.75 20.04
CA ARG A 157 -20.34 3.08 19.06
C ARG A 157 -20.17 4.57 18.81
N ILE A 158 -19.79 4.93 17.59
CA ILE A 158 -19.80 6.32 17.13
C ILE A 158 -21.17 6.86 17.54
N SER A 159 -21.17 7.75 18.52
CA SER A 159 -22.41 8.22 19.07
C SER A 159 -23.12 9.03 17.99
N ALA A 160 -24.45 9.12 17.99
CA ALA A 160 -25.16 10.04 17.10
C ALA A 160 -24.74 11.53 17.26
N VAL A 161 -23.85 11.80 18.23
CA VAL A 161 -23.31 13.09 18.64
C VAL A 161 -21.90 13.33 18.08
N ASP A 162 -21.18 12.29 17.63
CA ASP A 162 -19.82 12.45 17.11
C ASP A 162 -19.93 13.11 15.74
N LYS A 163 -19.41 14.32 15.58
CA LYS A 163 -19.44 15.07 14.32
C LYS A 163 -18.14 14.82 13.55
N LEU A 164 -18.16 13.88 12.61
CA LEU A 164 -16.97 13.43 11.90
C LEU A 164 -16.66 14.29 10.67
N TYR A 165 -15.37 14.58 10.49
CA TYR A 165 -14.82 15.10 9.24
C TYR A 165 -14.13 13.97 8.47
N ILE A 166 -14.50 13.74 7.22
CA ILE A 166 -13.98 12.67 6.36
C ILE A 166 -13.36 13.27 5.10
N VAL A 167 -12.19 12.76 4.71
CA VAL A 167 -11.51 13.17 3.47
C VAL A 167 -11.39 11.98 2.53
N LEU A 168 -11.89 12.13 1.31
CA LEU A 168 -11.74 11.18 0.20
C LEU A 168 -10.77 11.77 -0.82
N ILE A 169 -9.90 10.97 -1.42
CA ILE A 169 -8.91 11.43 -2.40
C ILE A 169 -9.08 10.65 -3.71
N SER A 170 -9.31 11.36 -4.82
CA SER A 170 -9.34 10.80 -6.18
C SER A 170 -8.70 11.78 -7.15
N LEU A 171 -7.46 11.48 -7.58
CA LEU A 171 -6.62 12.44 -8.32
C LEU A 171 -6.89 12.54 -9.82
N HIS A 172 -7.38 11.47 -10.44
CA HIS A 172 -7.57 11.37 -11.88
C HIS A 172 -9.05 11.33 -12.27
N GLY A 173 -9.29 11.48 -13.57
CA GLY A 173 -10.63 11.53 -14.14
C GLY A 173 -11.28 12.91 -14.01
N LEU A 174 -12.41 13.06 -14.67
CA LEU A 174 -13.22 14.28 -14.65
C LEU A 174 -14.27 14.19 -13.54
N VAL A 175 -13.96 14.74 -12.38
CA VAL A 175 -14.82 14.66 -11.18
C VAL A 175 -15.71 15.91 -11.07
N ARG A 176 -17.02 15.70 -11.12
CA ARG A 176 -18.08 16.70 -10.89
C ARG A 176 -19.31 16.06 -10.23
N GLY A 177 -20.15 16.84 -9.58
CA GLY A 177 -21.30 16.34 -8.80
C GLY A 177 -22.52 15.98 -9.64
N GLU A 178 -22.71 16.68 -10.76
CA GLU A 178 -23.81 16.49 -11.70
C GLU A 178 -23.31 16.26 -13.13
N ASN A 179 -24.13 15.59 -13.95
CA ASN A 179 -23.84 15.33 -15.37
C ASN A 179 -22.50 14.63 -15.62
N LEU A 180 -22.06 13.69 -14.79
CA LEU A 180 -20.79 12.99 -14.96
C LEU A 180 -20.53 12.55 -16.42
N GLU A 181 -19.38 12.94 -16.98
CA GLU A 181 -18.97 12.62 -18.36
C GLU A 181 -18.40 11.20 -18.46
N LEU A 182 -19.15 10.21 -17.95
CA LEU A 182 -18.73 8.81 -17.91
C LEU A 182 -18.44 8.29 -19.32
N GLY A 183 -17.28 7.66 -19.49
CA GLY A 183 -16.84 7.09 -20.76
C GLY A 183 -16.20 8.09 -21.73
N ARG A 184 -16.03 9.36 -21.35
CA ARG A 184 -15.31 10.35 -22.17
C ARG A 184 -13.85 9.97 -22.40
N ASP A 185 -13.21 9.39 -21.40
CA ASP A 185 -11.82 8.95 -21.44
C ASP A 185 -11.61 7.69 -20.57
N SER A 186 -10.39 7.15 -20.54
CA SER A 186 -10.05 5.94 -19.78
C SER A 186 -10.08 6.10 -18.26
N ASP A 187 -10.18 7.34 -17.78
CA ASP A 187 -10.01 7.72 -16.38
C ASP A 187 -11.35 8.10 -15.75
N THR A 188 -12.33 8.50 -16.58
CA THR A 188 -13.67 8.92 -16.19
C THR A 188 -14.66 7.77 -16.37
N SER A 189 -14.68 6.86 -15.40
CA SER A 189 -15.46 5.62 -15.46
C SER A 189 -16.18 5.32 -14.13
N GLY A 190 -16.40 4.04 -13.81
CA GLY A 190 -17.09 3.60 -12.59
C GLY A 190 -16.45 4.12 -11.29
N GLN A 191 -15.13 4.31 -11.27
CA GLN A 191 -14.45 4.88 -10.10
C GLN A 191 -14.97 6.29 -9.77
N VAL A 192 -15.09 7.17 -10.77
CA VAL A 192 -15.54 8.56 -10.55
C VAL A 192 -16.96 8.57 -10.00
N LYS A 193 -17.85 7.74 -10.59
CA LYS A 193 -19.21 7.58 -10.08
C LYS A 193 -19.23 7.08 -8.64
N TYR A 194 -18.43 6.05 -8.35
CA TYR A 194 -18.35 5.46 -7.02
C TYR A 194 -17.95 6.50 -5.96
N VAL A 195 -16.88 7.27 -6.18
CA VAL A 195 -16.39 8.21 -5.16
C VAL A 195 -17.34 9.39 -4.93
N VAL A 196 -18.03 9.86 -5.97
CA VAL A 196 -19.02 10.94 -5.85
C VAL A 196 -20.25 10.45 -5.08
N GLU A 197 -20.77 9.27 -5.40
CA GLU A 197 -21.92 8.71 -4.69
C GLU A 197 -21.56 8.29 -3.26
N LEU A 198 -20.34 7.81 -3.01
CA LEU A 198 -19.82 7.55 -1.68
C LEU A 198 -19.79 8.84 -0.84
N ALA A 199 -19.30 9.96 -1.39
CA ALA A 199 -19.28 11.23 -0.69
C ALA A 199 -20.70 11.70 -0.30
N LYS A 200 -21.66 11.59 -1.21
CA LYS A 200 -23.08 11.92 -0.96
C LYS A 200 -23.69 11.00 0.12
N ALA A 201 -23.43 9.71 0.05
CA ALA A 201 -23.94 8.74 1.01
C ALA A 201 -23.36 8.97 2.41
N LEU A 202 -22.03 9.17 2.51
CA LEU A 202 -21.36 9.43 3.78
C LEU A 202 -21.85 10.72 4.44
N SER A 203 -22.04 11.80 3.67
CA SER A 203 -22.57 13.05 4.24
C SER A 203 -24.01 12.94 4.74
N SER A 204 -24.77 11.94 4.26
CA SER A 204 -26.12 11.64 4.74
C SER A 204 -26.13 10.79 6.01
N CYS A 205 -24.98 10.22 6.43
CA CYS A 205 -24.91 9.39 7.61
C CYS A 205 -25.10 10.20 8.91
N PRO A 206 -25.85 9.66 9.90
CA PRO A 206 -25.84 10.20 11.26
C PRO A 206 -24.41 10.19 11.82
N GLY A 207 -23.95 11.32 12.35
CA GLY A 207 -22.58 11.48 12.86
C GLY A 207 -21.53 11.95 11.83
N VAL A 208 -21.87 12.10 10.56
CA VAL A 208 -20.96 12.76 9.61
C VAL A 208 -21.32 14.24 9.50
N TYR A 209 -20.35 15.10 9.79
CA TYR A 209 -20.48 16.54 9.65
C TYR A 209 -20.14 16.99 8.24
N ARG A 210 -18.94 16.61 7.77
CA ARG A 210 -18.39 17.06 6.50
C ARG A 210 -17.64 15.93 5.78
N VAL A 211 -17.82 15.87 4.47
CA VAL A 211 -17.04 15.01 3.58
C VAL A 211 -16.40 15.86 2.49
N ASP A 212 -15.07 15.84 2.40
CA ASP A 212 -14.35 16.48 1.30
C ASP A 212 -13.83 15.43 0.32
N LEU A 213 -14.25 15.50 -0.94
CA LEU A 213 -13.68 14.75 -2.06
C LEU A 213 -12.62 15.62 -2.74
N LEU A 214 -11.35 15.34 -2.44
CA LEU A 214 -10.20 16.05 -3.00
C LEU A 214 -9.84 15.47 -4.36
N THR A 215 -9.72 16.35 -5.35
CA THR A 215 -9.39 15.99 -6.73
C THR A 215 -8.55 17.07 -7.41
N ARG A 216 -8.19 16.88 -8.68
CA ARG A 216 -7.39 17.83 -9.45
C ARG A 216 -8.24 18.96 -10.02
N GLN A 217 -7.73 20.19 -9.96
CA GLN A 217 -8.29 21.33 -10.70
C GLN A 217 -7.84 21.30 -12.16
N ILE A 218 -8.78 21.46 -13.10
CA ILE A 218 -8.54 21.42 -14.54
C ILE A 218 -9.11 22.69 -15.17
N LEU A 219 -8.24 23.53 -15.75
CA LEU A 219 -8.58 24.79 -16.43
C LEU A 219 -8.39 24.71 -17.96
N ALA A 220 -8.38 23.49 -18.49
CA ALA A 220 -8.15 23.26 -19.90
C ALA A 220 -9.33 23.76 -20.75
N PRO A 221 -9.08 24.50 -21.85
CA PRO A 221 -10.15 25.17 -22.63
C PRO A 221 -11.12 24.20 -23.32
N ASN A 222 -10.72 22.94 -23.51
CA ASN A 222 -11.55 21.91 -24.16
C ASN A 222 -12.49 21.17 -23.19
N TYR A 223 -12.53 21.59 -21.92
CA TYR A 223 -13.31 20.98 -20.86
C TYR A 223 -14.24 22.01 -20.23
N ASP A 224 -15.28 21.52 -19.55
CA ASP A 224 -16.24 22.36 -18.86
C ASP A 224 -15.55 23.23 -17.79
N ARG A 225 -15.96 24.50 -17.67
CA ARG A 225 -15.39 25.43 -16.68
C ARG A 225 -15.61 24.97 -15.24
N GLY A 226 -16.63 24.15 -14.99
CA GLY A 226 -16.92 23.56 -13.69
C GLY A 226 -15.76 22.74 -13.11
N TYR A 227 -14.91 22.11 -13.95
CA TYR A 227 -13.69 21.43 -13.46
C TYR A 227 -12.61 22.40 -12.96
N GLY A 228 -12.76 23.67 -13.27
CA GLY A 228 -11.91 24.76 -12.79
C GLY A 228 -12.37 25.33 -11.45
N GLU A 229 -13.63 25.13 -11.06
CA GLU A 229 -14.18 25.70 -9.84
C GLU A 229 -13.54 25.05 -8.60
N PRO A 230 -12.89 25.82 -7.70
CA PRO A 230 -12.13 25.28 -6.56
C PRO A 230 -12.97 24.41 -5.62
N SER A 231 -14.25 24.69 -5.49
CA SER A 231 -15.18 23.97 -4.62
C SER A 231 -16.54 23.81 -5.29
N GLU A 232 -17.15 22.65 -5.13
CA GLU A 232 -18.50 22.35 -5.60
C GLU A 232 -19.25 21.60 -4.48
N THR A 233 -20.44 22.07 -4.11
CA THR A 233 -21.27 21.39 -3.11
C THR A 233 -22.00 20.21 -3.75
N LEU A 234 -21.87 19.02 -3.16
CA LEU A 234 -22.62 17.85 -3.58
C LEU A 234 -23.98 17.83 -2.88
N VAL A 235 -25.05 18.02 -3.66
CA VAL A 235 -26.41 17.94 -3.13
C VAL A 235 -26.74 16.46 -2.81
N PRO A 236 -27.18 16.13 -1.58
CA PRO A 236 -27.60 14.78 -1.24
C PRO A 236 -28.84 14.36 -2.03
N THR A 237 -28.92 13.09 -2.40
CA THR A 237 -30.02 12.51 -3.20
C THR A 237 -31.36 12.45 -2.42
N SER A 238 -31.33 12.57 -1.10
CA SER A 238 -32.54 12.62 -0.25
C SER A 238 -32.75 14.02 0.32
N PHE A 239 -33.72 14.74 -0.25
CA PHE A 239 -34.24 16.01 0.25
C PHE A 239 -35.02 15.81 1.55
N LYS A 240 -34.32 15.80 2.69
CA LYS A 240 -34.95 16.14 3.98
C LYS A 240 -34.11 17.22 4.65
N ASN A 241 -34.56 18.46 4.52
CA ASN A 241 -34.35 19.64 5.36
C ASN A 241 -33.30 19.53 6.50
N LEU A 242 -32.01 19.30 6.17
CA LEU A 242 -30.95 19.11 7.18
C LEU A 242 -29.92 20.25 7.22
N LYS A 243 -29.94 21.18 6.24
CA LYS A 243 -28.97 22.28 6.18
C LYS A 243 -29.09 23.28 7.33
N GLN A 244 -30.25 23.41 7.95
CA GLN A 244 -30.50 24.46 8.94
C GLN A 244 -30.09 24.07 10.37
N GLU A 245 -29.84 22.79 10.65
CA GLU A 245 -29.47 22.32 12.00
C GLU A 245 -28.00 21.90 12.15
N ARG A 246 -27.28 21.61 11.07
CA ARG A 246 -25.93 21.04 11.17
C ARG A 246 -24.80 22.09 11.19
N GLY A 247 -24.84 23.13 10.36
CA GLY A 247 -23.79 24.16 10.24
C GLY A 247 -23.48 24.50 8.78
N GLU A 248 -22.90 25.67 8.51
CA GLU A 248 -22.71 26.20 7.14
C GLU A 248 -21.76 25.36 6.29
N ASN A 249 -20.76 24.74 6.93
CA ASN A 249 -19.76 23.88 6.28
C ASN A 249 -20.12 22.38 6.30
N SER A 250 -21.35 22.04 6.67
CA SER A 250 -21.83 20.65 6.71
C SER A 250 -22.26 20.12 5.34
N GLY A 251 -22.05 18.82 5.11
CA GLY A 251 -22.39 18.14 3.86
C GLY A 251 -21.17 17.61 3.10
N ALA A 252 -21.37 17.30 1.82
CA ALA A 252 -20.31 16.81 0.94
C ALA A 252 -19.86 17.87 -0.07
N TYR A 253 -18.55 17.95 -0.31
CA TYR A 253 -17.95 18.92 -1.20
C TYR A 253 -16.92 18.24 -2.10
N ILE A 254 -16.88 18.61 -3.38
CA ILE A 254 -15.71 18.36 -4.23
C ILE A 254 -14.78 19.55 -4.05
N THR A 255 -13.56 19.30 -3.61
CA THR A 255 -12.52 20.34 -3.52
C THR A 255 -11.43 20.04 -4.55
N ARG A 256 -11.18 21.00 -5.44
CA ARG A 256 -10.24 20.85 -6.54
C ARG A 256 -8.92 21.52 -6.20
N ILE A 257 -7.91 20.71 -5.91
CA ILE A 257 -6.57 21.17 -5.59
C ILE A 257 -5.81 21.42 -6.90
N PRO A 258 -5.23 22.62 -7.08
CA PRO A 258 -4.35 22.88 -8.21
C PRO A 258 -3.04 22.12 -8.05
N PHE A 259 -2.71 21.27 -9.03
CA PHE A 259 -1.38 20.67 -9.14
C PHE A 259 -1.07 20.26 -10.58
N GLY A 260 0.20 20.33 -10.94
CA GLY A 260 0.67 20.18 -12.31
C GLY A 260 0.11 21.23 -13.28
N PRO A 261 0.34 21.06 -14.59
CA PRO A 261 -0.14 21.98 -15.63
C PRO A 261 -1.67 22.16 -15.61
N LYS A 262 -2.18 23.37 -15.39
CA LYS A 262 -3.63 23.62 -15.25
C LYS A 262 -4.36 23.68 -16.60
N ASP A 263 -3.65 24.04 -17.65
CA ASP A 263 -4.14 24.29 -19.01
C ASP A 263 -4.42 23.02 -19.81
N LYS A 264 -4.12 21.83 -19.26
CA LYS A 264 -4.34 20.55 -19.92
C LYS A 264 -4.81 19.44 -18.98
N TYR A 265 -5.58 18.52 -19.56
CA TYR A 265 -5.89 17.25 -18.92
C TYR A 265 -4.65 16.36 -18.85
N LEU A 266 -4.51 15.60 -17.76
CA LEU A 266 -3.44 14.62 -17.57
C LEU A 266 -4.09 13.27 -17.29
N ALA A 267 -3.69 12.27 -18.08
CA ALA A 267 -4.07 10.90 -17.80
C ALA A 267 -3.43 10.41 -16.50
N LYS A 268 -4.07 9.45 -15.82
CA LYS A 268 -3.60 8.89 -14.54
C LYS A 268 -2.14 8.43 -14.54
N GLU A 269 -1.63 7.94 -15.67
CA GLU A 269 -0.23 7.51 -15.85
C GLU A 269 0.78 8.66 -15.78
N HIS A 270 0.34 9.92 -15.98
CA HIS A 270 1.19 11.11 -16.02
C HIS A 270 1.10 11.97 -14.75
N LEU A 271 0.28 11.57 -13.76
CA LEU A 271 0.10 12.33 -12.52
C LEU A 271 1.24 12.14 -11.52
N TRP A 272 2.01 11.05 -11.62
CA TRP A 272 3.03 10.66 -10.65
C TRP A 272 4.01 11.77 -10.24
N PRO A 273 4.55 12.60 -11.15
CA PRO A 273 5.50 13.66 -10.78
C PRO A 273 4.89 14.76 -9.91
N TYR A 274 3.56 14.90 -9.92
CA TYR A 274 2.84 16.01 -9.27
C TYR A 274 2.09 15.57 -8.00
N VAL A 275 2.23 14.31 -7.57
CA VAL A 275 1.53 13.80 -6.38
C VAL A 275 1.97 14.54 -5.11
N GLN A 276 3.24 14.93 -4.99
CA GLN A 276 3.71 15.70 -3.83
C GLN A 276 3.12 17.12 -3.80
N GLU A 277 3.05 17.78 -4.96
CA GLU A 277 2.39 19.10 -5.08
C GLU A 277 0.92 19.02 -4.66
N PHE A 278 0.22 17.95 -5.06
CA PHE A 278 -1.13 17.70 -4.56
C PHE A 278 -1.18 17.53 -3.04
N VAL A 279 -0.24 16.78 -2.45
CA VAL A 279 -0.18 16.56 -0.99
C VAL A 279 -0.03 17.87 -0.23
N ASP A 280 0.83 18.78 -0.70
CA ASP A 280 1.04 20.08 -0.06
C ASP A 280 -0.25 20.94 -0.10
N GLY A 281 -0.92 20.97 -1.25
CA GLY A 281 -2.19 21.68 -1.41
C GLY A 281 -3.32 21.06 -0.58
N ALA A 282 -3.39 19.72 -0.55
CA ALA A 282 -4.37 18.98 0.23
C ALA A 282 -4.18 19.17 1.74
N LEU A 283 -2.94 19.12 2.23
CA LEU A 283 -2.62 19.40 3.64
C LEU A 283 -3.04 20.82 4.02
N SER A 284 -2.74 21.80 3.16
CA SER A 284 -3.14 23.19 3.39
C SER A 284 -4.66 23.34 3.51
N HIS A 285 -5.41 22.69 2.62
CA HIS A 285 -6.88 22.65 2.68
C HIS A 285 -7.39 21.97 3.96
N ILE A 286 -6.87 20.78 4.29
CA ILE A 286 -7.31 20.02 5.47
C ILE A 286 -7.05 20.79 6.75
N VAL A 287 -5.86 21.41 6.90
CA VAL A 287 -5.52 22.22 8.08
C VAL A 287 -6.45 23.43 8.19
N HIS A 288 -6.73 24.09 7.07
CA HIS A 288 -7.64 25.23 7.04
C HIS A 288 -9.07 24.82 7.45
N MET A 289 -9.61 23.76 6.85
CA MET A 289 -10.94 23.25 7.18
C MET A 289 -11.02 22.73 8.61
N SER A 290 -9.97 22.08 9.12
CA SER A 290 -9.95 21.58 10.50
C SER A 290 -10.13 22.71 11.52
N LYS A 291 -9.59 23.91 11.24
CA LYS A 291 -9.78 25.10 12.08
C LYS A 291 -11.20 25.63 11.99
N ILE A 292 -11.72 25.82 10.77
CA ILE A 292 -13.08 26.34 10.54
C ILE A 292 -14.11 25.43 11.21
N ILE A 293 -14.03 24.12 10.96
CA ILE A 293 -14.94 23.14 11.56
C ILE A 293 -14.78 23.14 13.08
N GLY A 294 -13.55 23.27 13.57
CA GLY A 294 -13.26 23.40 15.01
C GLY A 294 -13.92 24.60 15.67
N GLU A 295 -13.95 25.75 15.01
CA GLU A 295 -14.62 26.96 15.46
C GLU A 295 -16.15 26.81 15.48
N GLU A 296 -16.72 26.16 14.46
CA GLU A 296 -18.17 25.98 14.34
C GLU A 296 -18.73 24.94 15.31
N ILE A 297 -18.05 23.79 15.45
CA ILE A 297 -18.61 22.62 16.15
C ILE A 297 -17.65 21.96 17.16
N GLY A 298 -16.36 22.32 17.15
CA GLY A 298 -15.31 21.72 17.98
C GLY A 298 -14.92 22.54 19.22
N CYS A 299 -15.77 23.48 19.65
CA CYS A 299 -15.51 24.37 20.79
C CYS A 299 -14.16 25.12 20.66
N GLY A 300 -13.80 25.54 19.45
CA GLY A 300 -12.56 26.28 19.17
C GLY A 300 -11.30 25.41 19.03
N HIS A 301 -11.41 24.08 19.13
CA HIS A 301 -10.27 23.17 18.91
C HIS A 301 -10.28 22.66 17.47
N PRO A 302 -9.13 22.57 16.78
CA PRO A 302 -9.06 22.04 15.43
C PRO A 302 -9.65 20.62 15.35
N MET A 303 -10.61 20.42 14.45
CA MET A 303 -11.21 19.13 14.19
C MET A 303 -10.53 18.46 13.01
N TRP A 304 -9.57 17.58 13.30
CA TRP A 304 -8.87 16.80 12.27
C TRP A 304 -9.79 15.78 11.60
N PRO A 305 -9.49 15.36 10.36
CA PRO A 305 -10.22 14.27 9.74
C PRO A 305 -10.17 13.02 10.60
N ALA A 306 -11.31 12.34 10.75
CA ALA A 306 -11.36 11.03 11.40
C ALA A 306 -10.70 9.96 10.53
N VAL A 307 -10.77 10.12 9.20
CA VAL A 307 -10.22 9.18 8.23
C VAL A 307 -9.86 9.87 6.92
N ILE A 308 -8.79 9.40 6.30
CA ILE A 308 -8.39 9.75 4.93
C ILE A 308 -8.52 8.50 4.06
N HIS A 309 -9.36 8.57 3.03
CA HIS A 309 -9.66 7.45 2.14
C HIS A 309 -9.05 7.68 0.75
N GLY A 310 -8.02 6.92 0.41
CA GLY A 310 -7.41 6.93 -0.91
C GLY A 310 -8.14 6.02 -1.90
N HIS A 311 -8.49 6.56 -3.08
CA HIS A 311 -9.10 5.80 -4.16
C HIS A 311 -8.17 5.72 -5.38
N TYR A 312 -7.72 4.50 -5.71
CA TYR A 312 -6.70 4.19 -6.72
C TYR A 312 -5.26 4.46 -6.25
N ALA A 313 -4.29 3.84 -6.93
CA ALA A 313 -2.88 3.81 -6.55
C ALA A 313 -2.25 5.19 -6.30
N SER A 314 -2.46 6.17 -7.20
CA SER A 314 -1.88 7.51 -7.04
C SER A 314 -2.46 8.27 -5.85
N ALA A 315 -3.77 8.13 -5.62
CA ALA A 315 -4.41 8.68 -4.43
C ALA A 315 -4.01 7.93 -3.15
N GLY A 316 -3.72 6.64 -3.23
CA GLY A 316 -3.21 5.84 -2.12
C GLY A 316 -1.87 6.36 -1.60
N VAL A 317 -0.94 6.72 -2.49
CA VAL A 317 0.32 7.38 -2.11
C VAL A 317 0.07 8.71 -1.43
N ALA A 318 -0.82 9.55 -2.00
CA ALA A 318 -1.16 10.83 -1.39
C ALA A 318 -1.80 10.65 0.00
N ALA A 319 -2.75 9.71 0.13
CA ALA A 319 -3.41 9.39 1.38
C ALA A 319 -2.42 8.90 2.43
N ALA A 320 -1.46 8.04 2.08
CA ALA A 320 -0.41 7.55 2.98
C ALA A 320 0.47 8.68 3.51
N LEU A 321 0.86 9.62 2.63
CA LEU A 321 1.66 10.78 3.02
C LEU A 321 0.89 11.73 3.95
N ILE A 322 -0.37 12.04 3.62
CA ILE A 322 -1.21 12.94 4.42
C ILE A 322 -1.57 12.30 5.76
N SER A 323 -1.95 11.03 5.76
CA SER A 323 -2.23 10.24 6.97
C SER A 323 -1.03 10.18 7.91
N GLY A 324 0.16 9.89 7.37
CA GLY A 324 1.40 9.89 8.15
C GLY A 324 1.76 11.26 8.71
N ALA A 325 1.54 12.34 7.95
CA ALA A 325 1.82 13.71 8.39
C ALA A 325 0.85 14.19 9.48
N LEU A 326 -0.42 13.83 9.40
CA LEU A 326 -1.46 14.24 10.35
C LEU A 326 -1.67 13.24 11.50
N ASN A 327 -1.05 12.06 11.43
CA ASN A 327 -1.30 10.93 12.34
C ASN A 327 -2.80 10.56 12.41
N VAL A 328 -3.44 10.49 11.25
CA VAL A 328 -4.87 10.16 11.06
C VAL A 328 -4.99 8.80 10.38
N HIS A 329 -6.04 8.03 10.69
CA HIS A 329 -6.25 6.71 10.08
C HIS A 329 -6.44 6.78 8.55
N MET A 330 -5.82 5.85 7.85
CA MET A 330 -5.94 5.70 6.39
C MET A 330 -6.84 4.51 6.03
N VAL A 331 -7.73 4.73 5.07
CA VAL A 331 -8.50 3.69 4.38
C VAL A 331 -8.10 3.67 2.91
N PHE A 332 -8.07 2.50 2.29
CA PHE A 332 -7.68 2.36 0.89
C PHE A 332 -8.67 1.54 0.08
N THR A 333 -8.94 1.98 -1.15
CA THR A 333 -9.68 1.21 -2.16
C THR A 333 -8.91 1.23 -3.47
N GLY A 334 -8.52 0.03 -3.93
CA GLY A 334 -7.74 -0.13 -5.16
C GLY A 334 -8.54 0.14 -6.44
N HIS A 335 -9.83 -0.21 -6.45
CA HIS A 335 -10.75 -0.22 -7.62
C HIS A 335 -10.37 -1.23 -8.69
N PHE A 336 -9.17 -1.08 -9.24
CA PHE A 336 -8.56 -2.01 -10.17
C PHE A 336 -7.10 -2.14 -9.76
N LEU A 337 -6.53 -3.34 -9.74
CA LEU A 337 -5.17 -3.55 -9.25
C LEU A 337 -4.13 -3.62 -10.37
N GLY A 338 -2.92 -3.12 -10.09
CA GLY A 338 -1.82 -3.09 -11.03
C GLY A 338 -1.29 -4.48 -11.41
N LYS A 339 -1.18 -5.40 -10.45
CA LYS A 339 -0.68 -6.78 -10.71
C LYS A 339 -1.62 -7.57 -11.61
N ASP A 340 -2.94 -7.48 -11.37
CA ASP A 340 -3.97 -8.09 -12.22
C ASP A 340 -3.93 -7.53 -13.66
N LYS A 341 -3.86 -6.19 -13.79
CA LYS A 341 -3.70 -5.54 -15.11
C LYS A 341 -2.44 -6.02 -15.84
N LEU A 342 -1.32 -6.16 -15.14
CA LEU A 342 -0.07 -6.62 -15.73
C LEU A 342 -0.20 -8.05 -16.24
N GLU A 343 -0.77 -8.96 -15.45
CA GLU A 343 -0.98 -10.34 -15.86
C GLU A 343 -1.90 -10.44 -17.07
N GLY A 344 -3.01 -9.68 -17.09
CA GLY A 344 -3.93 -9.62 -18.21
C GLY A 344 -3.28 -9.11 -19.50
N LEU A 345 -2.46 -8.07 -19.43
CA LEU A 345 -1.74 -7.52 -20.59
C LEU A 345 -0.67 -8.49 -21.12
N LEU A 346 0.05 -9.17 -20.24
CA LEU A 346 1.05 -10.16 -20.63
C LEU A 346 0.41 -11.38 -21.31
N LYS A 347 -0.74 -11.86 -20.81
CA LYS A 347 -1.50 -12.97 -21.42
C LYS A 347 -1.96 -12.67 -22.85
N GLN A 348 -2.22 -11.40 -23.17
CA GLN A 348 -2.58 -11.00 -24.54
C GLN A 348 -1.41 -11.12 -25.52
N GLY A 349 -0.16 -11.14 -25.04
CA GLY A 349 1.04 -11.35 -25.86
C GLY A 349 1.34 -10.25 -26.89
N ARG A 350 0.62 -9.11 -26.84
CA ARG A 350 0.75 -8.02 -27.82
C ARG A 350 1.90 -7.06 -27.52
N GLN A 351 2.34 -7.00 -26.26
CA GLN A 351 3.33 -6.05 -25.78
C GLN A 351 4.29 -6.73 -24.81
N THR A 352 5.54 -6.28 -24.79
CA THR A 352 6.52 -6.72 -23.80
C THR A 352 6.24 -6.08 -22.44
N ARG A 353 6.83 -6.65 -21.37
CA ARG A 353 6.69 -6.11 -20.02
C ARG A 353 7.20 -4.67 -19.93
N GLU A 354 8.28 -4.38 -20.64
CA GLU A 354 8.94 -3.09 -20.70
C GLU A 354 8.03 -2.06 -21.38
N GLU A 355 7.43 -2.40 -22.51
CA GLU A 355 6.45 -1.55 -23.22
C GLU A 355 5.23 -1.25 -22.35
N ILE A 356 4.66 -2.28 -21.71
CA ILE A 356 3.55 -2.13 -20.77
C ILE A 356 3.92 -1.16 -19.64
N ASN A 357 5.11 -1.29 -19.07
CA ASN A 357 5.59 -0.39 -18.03
C ASN A 357 5.80 1.03 -18.54
N MET A 358 6.32 1.19 -19.76
CA MET A 358 6.54 2.49 -20.37
C MET A 358 5.23 3.26 -20.56
N THR A 359 4.19 2.58 -21.05
CA THR A 359 2.86 3.16 -21.31
C THR A 359 2.05 3.37 -20.04
N TYR A 360 1.92 2.34 -19.19
CA TYR A 360 1.00 2.37 -18.04
C TYR A 360 1.66 2.71 -16.70
N LYS A 361 2.99 2.88 -16.68
CA LYS A 361 3.77 3.04 -15.45
C LYS A 361 3.45 1.95 -14.42
N ILE A 362 3.27 0.72 -14.91
CA ILE A 362 2.67 -0.37 -14.15
C ILE A 362 3.49 -0.75 -12.91
N MET A 363 4.83 -0.69 -12.99
CA MET A 363 5.69 -0.99 -11.85
C MET A 363 5.54 0.07 -10.76
N ARG A 364 5.49 1.35 -11.14
CA ARG A 364 5.25 2.45 -10.21
C ARG A 364 3.88 2.34 -9.54
N ARG A 365 2.87 1.93 -10.31
CA ARG A 365 1.52 1.69 -9.78
C ARG A 365 1.49 0.56 -8.75
N ILE A 366 2.14 -0.57 -9.05
CA ILE A 366 2.21 -1.71 -8.13
C ILE A 366 2.92 -1.31 -6.83
N GLU A 367 4.05 -0.60 -6.93
CA GLU A 367 4.76 -0.08 -5.76
C GLU A 367 3.88 0.85 -4.91
N ALA A 368 3.12 1.74 -5.56
CA ALA A 368 2.17 2.62 -4.90
C ALA A 368 1.05 1.85 -4.16
N GLU A 369 0.53 0.78 -4.75
CA GLU A 369 -0.47 -0.09 -4.15
C GLU A 369 0.10 -0.86 -2.95
N GLU A 370 1.32 -1.39 -3.03
CA GLU A 370 2.02 -2.03 -1.88
C GLU A 370 2.25 -1.03 -0.73
N LEU A 371 2.68 0.20 -1.04
CA LEU A 371 2.82 1.26 -0.04
C LEU A 371 1.48 1.59 0.63
N SER A 372 0.42 1.67 -0.16
CA SER A 372 -0.92 2.01 0.32
C SER A 372 -1.50 0.91 1.20
N LEU A 373 -1.24 -0.36 0.87
CA LEU A 373 -1.55 -1.49 1.73
C LEU A 373 -0.86 -1.34 3.08
N ASP A 374 0.46 -1.16 3.08
CA ASP A 374 1.24 -1.05 4.32
C ASP A 374 0.79 0.12 5.22
N ALA A 375 0.36 1.24 4.63
CA ALA A 375 -0.08 2.43 5.37
C ALA A 375 -1.55 2.36 5.84
N SER A 376 -2.37 1.50 5.21
CA SER A 376 -3.81 1.45 5.48
C SER A 376 -4.16 0.65 6.74
N GLU A 377 -5.15 1.15 7.48
CA GLU A 377 -5.76 0.42 8.58
C GLU A 377 -6.83 -0.56 8.06
N ILE A 378 -7.55 -0.12 7.04
CA ILE A 378 -8.64 -0.85 6.41
C ILE A 378 -8.52 -0.72 4.89
N VAL A 379 -8.72 -1.83 4.20
CA VAL A 379 -8.82 -1.87 2.74
C VAL A 379 -10.23 -2.32 2.38
N ILE A 380 -10.90 -1.55 1.54
CA ILE A 380 -12.25 -1.86 1.06
C ILE A 380 -12.15 -2.47 -0.33
N ALA A 381 -12.65 -3.70 -0.45
CA ALA A 381 -12.78 -4.44 -1.68
C ALA A 381 -14.26 -4.64 -2.04
N SER A 382 -14.56 -4.70 -3.34
CA SER A 382 -15.93 -4.82 -3.84
C SER A 382 -16.40 -6.28 -3.85
N THR A 383 -15.48 -7.24 -4.00
CA THR A 383 -15.82 -8.66 -4.07
C THR A 383 -14.86 -9.51 -3.25
N ARG A 384 -15.30 -10.72 -2.90
CA ARG A 384 -14.42 -11.72 -2.26
C ARG A 384 -13.30 -12.17 -3.20
N GLN A 385 -13.62 -12.31 -4.48
CA GLN A 385 -12.65 -12.66 -5.52
C GLN A 385 -11.51 -11.64 -5.56
N GLU A 386 -11.80 -10.35 -5.43
CA GLU A 386 -10.78 -9.30 -5.36
C GLU A 386 -9.79 -9.55 -4.20
N ILE A 387 -10.26 -9.96 -3.03
CA ILE A 387 -9.40 -10.26 -1.87
C ILE A 387 -8.55 -11.51 -2.11
N GLU A 388 -9.19 -12.60 -2.54
CA GLU A 388 -8.56 -13.92 -2.60
C GLU A 388 -7.62 -14.08 -3.79
N GLU A 389 -7.97 -13.49 -4.93
CA GLU A 389 -7.22 -13.67 -6.18
C GLU A 389 -6.33 -12.46 -6.52
N GLN A 390 -6.80 -11.23 -6.28
CA GLN A 390 -6.06 -10.03 -6.73
C GLN A 390 -5.16 -9.47 -5.63
N TRP A 391 -5.70 -9.20 -4.43
CA TRP A 391 -4.92 -8.68 -3.31
C TRP A 391 -3.88 -9.67 -2.81
N ASN A 392 -4.14 -10.98 -2.93
CA ASN A 392 -3.19 -12.03 -2.56
C ASN A 392 -1.92 -12.07 -3.45
N LEU A 393 -1.90 -11.32 -4.57
CA LEU A 393 -0.69 -11.13 -5.38
C LEU A 393 0.29 -10.13 -4.74
N TYR A 394 -0.15 -9.33 -3.77
CA TYR A 394 0.64 -8.27 -3.14
C TYR A 394 1.45 -8.79 -1.96
N ASP A 395 2.72 -8.39 -1.87
CA ASP A 395 3.63 -8.88 -0.83
C ASP A 395 3.23 -8.35 0.56
N GLY A 396 2.63 -7.16 0.63
CA GLY A 396 2.08 -6.58 1.85
C GLY A 396 0.81 -7.27 2.36
N PHE A 397 0.26 -8.24 1.63
CA PHE A 397 -0.98 -8.90 2.00
C PHE A 397 -0.89 -10.43 1.97
N GLU A 398 -1.06 -11.05 3.13
CA GLU A 398 -1.13 -12.51 3.26
C GLU A 398 -2.35 -12.88 4.11
N VAL A 399 -3.33 -13.53 3.48
CA VAL A 399 -4.64 -13.85 4.11
C VAL A 399 -4.46 -14.66 5.40
N MET A 400 -3.58 -15.65 5.38
CA MET A 400 -3.34 -16.54 6.52
C MET A 400 -2.66 -15.81 7.68
N LEU A 401 -1.70 -14.93 7.39
CA LEU A 401 -1.07 -14.09 8.40
C LEU A 401 -2.07 -13.10 9.00
N ALA A 402 -2.89 -12.45 8.18
CA ALA A 402 -3.96 -11.56 8.64
C ALA A 402 -4.96 -12.29 9.55
N ARG A 403 -5.33 -13.54 9.23
CA ARG A 403 -6.19 -14.37 10.10
C ARG A 403 -5.52 -14.68 11.44
N LYS A 404 -4.25 -15.09 11.42
CA LYS A 404 -3.48 -15.39 12.65
C LYS A 404 -3.32 -14.16 13.53
N LEU A 405 -2.97 -13.01 12.97
CA LEU A 405 -2.83 -11.75 13.71
C LEU A 405 -4.17 -11.33 14.34
N ARG A 406 -5.28 -11.43 13.60
CA ARG A 406 -6.62 -11.16 14.14
C ARG A 406 -7.00 -12.09 15.30
N ALA A 407 -6.75 -13.39 15.15
CA ALA A 407 -6.99 -14.35 16.22
C ALA A 407 -6.16 -14.04 17.47
N ARG A 408 -4.91 -13.59 17.32
CA ARG A 408 -4.07 -13.15 18.45
C ARG A 408 -4.62 -11.89 19.11
N VAL A 409 -4.99 -10.87 18.33
CA VAL A 409 -5.61 -9.64 18.87
C VAL A 409 -6.88 -9.96 19.66
N LYS A 410 -7.76 -10.81 19.14
CA LYS A 410 -9.00 -11.23 19.82
C LYS A 410 -8.74 -11.93 21.15
N ARG A 411 -7.61 -12.64 21.26
CA ARG A 411 -7.17 -13.34 22.48
C ARG A 411 -6.33 -12.46 23.41
N GLY A 412 -6.17 -11.18 23.12
CA GLY A 412 -5.29 -10.28 23.88
C GLY A 412 -3.79 -10.65 23.80
N ALA A 413 -3.41 -11.48 22.83
CA ALA A 413 -2.04 -11.96 22.68
C ALA A 413 -1.18 -10.96 21.90
N ASN A 414 0.10 -10.84 22.29
CA ASN A 414 1.05 -9.97 21.61
C ASN A 414 1.19 -10.36 20.12
N CYS A 415 1.12 -9.36 19.25
CA CYS A 415 1.30 -9.47 17.80
C CYS A 415 2.73 -9.13 17.35
N TYR A 416 3.67 -8.95 18.28
CA TYR A 416 5.09 -8.66 18.04
C TYR A 416 5.30 -7.42 17.18
N GLY A 417 4.47 -6.40 17.36
CA GLY A 417 4.49 -5.18 16.53
C GLY A 417 4.01 -5.39 15.09
N ARG A 418 3.58 -6.60 14.72
CA ARG A 418 3.03 -6.87 13.39
C ARG A 418 1.59 -6.45 13.32
N TYR A 419 1.28 -5.71 12.27
CA TYR A 419 -0.06 -5.29 11.93
C TYR A 419 -0.33 -5.64 10.47
N MET A 420 -1.59 -5.94 10.15
CA MET A 420 -2.03 -6.11 8.77
C MET A 420 -3.35 -5.37 8.58
N PRO A 421 -3.54 -4.72 7.41
CA PRO A 421 -4.78 -4.05 7.10
C PRO A 421 -5.98 -5.00 7.20
N ARG A 422 -7.09 -4.47 7.70
CA ARG A 422 -8.35 -5.22 7.73
C ARG A 422 -9.03 -5.12 6.36
N MET A 423 -9.17 -6.24 5.66
CA MET A 423 -9.96 -6.26 4.43
C MET A 423 -11.46 -6.31 4.75
N VAL A 424 -12.22 -5.38 4.19
CA VAL A 424 -13.68 -5.31 4.30
C VAL A 424 -14.28 -5.49 2.91
N VAL A 425 -15.17 -6.47 2.77
CA VAL A 425 -15.96 -6.69 1.55
C VAL A 425 -17.24 -5.89 1.66
N SER A 426 -17.51 -5.03 0.68
CA SER A 426 -18.81 -4.40 0.51
C SER A 426 -19.45 -4.93 -0.76
N ILE A 427 -20.55 -5.67 -0.62
CA ILE A 427 -21.41 -6.03 -1.76
C ILE A 427 -22.28 -4.79 -2.02
N LEU A 428 -22.05 -4.14 -3.17
CA LEU A 428 -22.88 -3.03 -3.65
C LEU A 428 -24.19 -3.53 -4.26
#